data_AF-W7PS66-F1
#
_entry.id   AF-W7PS66-F1
#
_cell.length_a   1.000
_cell.length_b   1.000
_cell.length_c   1.000
_cell.angle_alpha   90.00
_cell.angle_beta   90.00
_cell.angle_gamma   90.00
#
_symmetry.space_group_name_H-M   'P 1'
#
loop_
_entity.id
_entity.type
_entity.pdbx_description
1 polymer ?
#
loop_
_entity_poly.entity_id
_entity_poly.type
_entity_poly.pdbx_seq_one_letter_code
_entity_poly.pdbx_strand_id
1 'polypeptide(L)'
;MGYPQFIPTSYRAYAVDFDGDGVRDLWTNPVDAIGSVANYFAVHGWQPGSPIYHEARGPDTPPPAVDFNRTARPYASVAELAEAGIRVEGSLDDDALVVPLSLEVSEEAWRYRVGHENFYVITRYNHSHLYAMAVTELAEAIEAQRALASPPLEPTSNGAGEGT
;
A
#
# COMPACT_ATOMS: atom_id res chain seq x y z
N MET A 1 10.07 -9.01 16.24
CA MET A 1 9.75 -10.24 16.97
C MET A 1 8.63 -10.97 16.23
N GLY A 2 8.78 -12.28 16.09
CA GLY A 2 7.81 -13.13 15.40
C GLY A 2 7.66 -12.82 13.91
N TYR A 3 6.59 -13.34 13.30
CA TYR A 3 6.21 -13.07 11.91
C TYR A 3 6.23 -11.58 11.54
N PRO A 4 5.63 -10.64 12.32
CA PRO A 4 5.56 -9.23 11.93
C PRO A 4 6.85 -8.45 12.20
N GLN A 5 7.85 -9.06 12.83
CA GLN A 5 9.08 -8.39 13.23
C GLN A 5 8.89 -7.15 14.15
N PHE A 6 7.83 -7.09 14.96
CA PHE A 6 7.63 -6.02 15.93
C PHE A 6 8.77 -5.89 16.95
N ILE A 7 9.21 -4.66 17.23
CA ILE A 7 10.03 -4.39 18.42
C ILE A 7 9.19 -4.55 19.70
N PRO A 8 9.80 -4.72 20.89
CA PRO A 8 9.06 -4.96 22.14
C PRO A 8 8.02 -3.89 22.48
N THR A 9 8.31 -2.62 22.20
CA THR A 9 7.36 -1.52 22.40
C THR A 9 6.16 -1.63 21.47
N SER A 10 6.37 -1.95 20.19
CA SER A 10 5.29 -2.20 19.23
C SER A 10 4.45 -3.43 19.61
N TYR A 11 5.08 -4.51 20.09
CA TYR A 11 4.35 -5.68 20.59
C TYR A 11 3.38 -5.28 21.71
N ARG A 12 3.86 -4.55 22.73
CA ARG A 12 3.02 -4.14 23.86
C ARG A 12 1.89 -3.20 23.45
N ALA A 13 2.13 -2.32 22.48
CA ALA A 13 1.16 -1.33 22.05
C ALA A 13 0.12 -1.88 21.06
N TYR A 14 0.51 -2.81 20.18
CA TYR A 14 -0.29 -3.14 19.00
C TYR A 14 -0.57 -4.63 18.82
N ALA A 15 0.09 -5.54 19.56
CA ALA A 15 -0.24 -6.96 19.49
C ALA A 15 -1.65 -7.20 20.03
N VAL A 16 -2.43 -7.99 19.31
CA VAL A 16 -3.79 -8.42 19.68
C VAL A 16 -3.87 -9.94 19.68
N ASP A 17 -4.72 -10.45 20.57
CA ASP A 17 -5.19 -11.83 20.58
C ASP A 17 -6.38 -11.83 19.60
N PHE A 18 -6.18 -12.46 18.44
CA PHE A 18 -7.12 -12.33 17.33
C PHE A 18 -8.01 -13.56 17.14
N ASP A 19 -7.66 -14.70 17.73
CA ASP A 19 -8.51 -15.89 17.77
C ASP A 19 -9.26 -16.07 19.12
N GLY A 20 -8.91 -15.29 20.14
CA GLY A 20 -9.63 -15.21 21.42
C GLY A 20 -9.21 -16.27 22.42
N ASP A 21 -8.01 -16.84 22.30
CA ASP A 21 -7.51 -17.88 23.20
C ASP A 21 -6.89 -17.35 24.51
N GLY A 22 -6.76 -16.02 24.64
CA GLY A 22 -6.20 -15.31 25.78
C GLY A 22 -4.71 -15.00 25.66
N VAL A 23 -4.04 -15.38 24.56
CA VAL A 23 -2.60 -15.21 24.32
C VAL A 23 -2.38 -14.34 23.09
N ARG A 24 -1.26 -13.60 23.07
CA ARG A 24 -0.83 -12.79 21.91
C ARG A 24 0.43 -13.41 21.32
N ASP A 25 0.30 -14.51 20.60
CA ASP A 25 1.46 -15.25 20.09
C ASP A 25 1.82 -14.85 18.65
N LEU A 26 2.76 -13.92 18.51
CA LEU A 26 3.23 -13.51 17.18
C LEU A 26 4.31 -14.43 16.58
N TRP A 27 4.74 -15.49 17.29
CA TRP A 27 5.81 -16.37 16.84
C TRP A 27 5.30 -17.61 16.13
N THR A 28 4.26 -18.24 16.70
CA THR A 28 3.74 -19.50 16.15
C THR A 28 2.27 -19.45 15.76
N ASN A 29 1.54 -18.40 16.16
CA ASN A 29 0.16 -18.18 15.72
C ASN A 29 0.08 -17.13 14.58
N PRO A 30 -0.18 -17.55 13.32
CA PRO A 30 -0.34 -16.61 12.22
C PRO A 30 -1.61 -15.76 12.33
N VAL A 31 -2.63 -16.20 13.08
CA VAL A 31 -3.89 -15.45 13.25
C VAL A 31 -3.65 -14.19 14.06
N ASP A 32 -2.94 -14.30 15.18
CA ASP A 32 -2.49 -13.15 15.99
C ASP A 32 -1.53 -12.24 15.23
N ALA A 33 -0.62 -12.82 14.43
CA ALA A 33 0.27 -12.04 13.59
C ALA A 33 -0.50 -11.16 12.59
N ILE A 34 -1.48 -11.73 11.89
CA ILE A 34 -2.33 -11.00 10.93
C ILE A 34 -3.13 -9.92 11.66
N GLY A 35 -3.81 -10.26 12.76
CA GLY A 35 -4.60 -9.32 13.54
C GLY A 35 -3.75 -8.17 14.08
N SER A 36 -2.53 -8.46 14.52
CA SER A 36 -1.61 -7.46 15.08
C SER A 36 -1.05 -6.52 14.03
N VAL A 37 -0.73 -7.01 12.83
CA VAL A 37 -0.35 -6.15 11.70
C VAL A 37 -1.54 -5.26 11.32
N ALA A 38 -2.73 -5.82 11.18
CA ALA A 38 -3.93 -5.04 10.85
C ALA A 38 -4.21 -3.95 11.90
N ASN A 39 -4.11 -4.28 13.19
CA ASN A 39 -4.27 -3.31 14.28
C ASN A 39 -3.20 -2.22 14.25
N TYR A 40 -1.93 -2.57 13.97
CA TYR A 40 -0.87 -1.60 13.79
C TYR A 40 -1.21 -0.58 12.70
N PHE A 41 -1.60 -1.04 11.51
CA PHE A 41 -1.98 -0.15 10.42
C PHE A 41 -3.20 0.71 10.76
N ALA A 42 -4.23 0.12 11.38
CA ALA A 42 -5.44 0.84 11.79
C ALA A 42 -5.12 1.98 12.78
N VAL A 43 -4.32 1.70 13.83
CA VAL A 43 -3.93 2.72 14.83
C VAL A 43 -3.06 3.81 14.21
N HIS A 44 -2.26 3.50 13.19
CA HIS A 44 -1.40 4.48 12.51
C HIS A 44 -2.13 5.30 11.43
N GLY A 45 -3.44 5.12 11.26
CA GLY A 45 -4.27 5.97 10.41
C GLY A 45 -4.55 5.39 9.03
N TRP A 46 -4.45 4.07 8.84
CA TRP A 46 -4.89 3.43 7.60
C TRP A 46 -6.34 3.79 7.27
N GLN A 47 -6.59 4.11 6.00
CA GLN A 47 -7.89 4.50 5.47
C GLN A 47 -8.42 3.39 4.55
N PRO A 48 -9.33 2.53 5.02
CA PRO A 48 -9.88 1.44 4.22
C PRO A 48 -10.50 1.95 2.92
N GLY A 49 -10.20 1.28 1.79
CA GLY A 49 -10.72 1.64 0.47
C GLY A 49 -10.06 2.87 -0.17
N SER A 50 -9.18 3.58 0.54
CA SER A 50 -8.43 4.69 -0.05
C SER A 50 -7.20 4.19 -0.79
N PRO A 51 -6.82 4.81 -1.93
CA PRO A 51 -5.68 4.40 -2.71
C PRO A 51 -4.37 4.51 -1.92
N ILE A 52 -3.39 3.66 -2.26
CA ILE A 52 -2.03 3.76 -1.71
C ILE A 52 -1.23 4.78 -2.53
N TYR A 53 -1.28 4.69 -3.86
CA TYR A 53 -0.62 5.62 -4.77
C TYR A 53 -1.41 5.77 -6.08
N HIS A 54 -1.03 6.77 -6.89
CA HIS A 54 -1.29 6.81 -8.33
C HIS A 54 0.02 6.80 -9.11
N GLU A 55 -0.02 6.25 -10.32
CA GLU A 55 1.05 6.41 -11.29
C GLU A 55 1.16 7.88 -11.71
N ALA A 56 2.37 8.30 -12.09
CA ALA A 56 2.62 9.62 -12.61
C ALA A 56 3.65 9.56 -13.74
N ARG A 57 3.60 10.58 -14.61
CA ARG A 57 4.57 10.79 -15.69
C ARG A 57 5.36 12.05 -15.41
N GLY A 58 6.62 12.07 -15.81
CA GLY A 58 7.52 13.18 -15.58
C GLY A 58 8.62 13.25 -16.64
N PRO A 59 9.54 14.22 -16.51
CA PRO A 59 10.70 14.33 -17.38
C PRO A 59 11.70 13.19 -17.17
N ASP A 60 12.68 13.08 -18.08
CA ASP A 60 13.69 12.02 -18.07
C ASP A 60 14.55 12.01 -16.81
N THR A 61 14.68 13.16 -16.12
CA THR A 61 15.38 13.29 -14.84
C THR A 61 14.48 13.99 -13.81
N PRO A 62 14.48 13.54 -12.53
CA PRO A 62 13.65 14.15 -11.50
C PRO A 62 13.92 15.65 -11.36
N PRO A 63 12.88 16.51 -11.44
CA PRO A 63 13.06 17.95 -11.27
C PRO A 63 13.66 18.27 -9.90
N PRO A 64 14.77 19.03 -9.81
CA PRO A 64 15.41 19.33 -8.53
C PRO A 64 14.58 20.26 -7.64
N ALA A 65 13.54 20.90 -8.20
CA ALA A 65 12.60 21.74 -7.47
C ALA A 65 11.58 20.92 -6.65
N VAL A 66 11.43 19.62 -6.96
CA VAL A 66 10.53 18.72 -6.22
C VAL A 66 11.35 17.92 -5.23
N ASP A 67 10.97 18.03 -3.97
CA ASP A 67 11.53 17.22 -2.89
C ASP A 67 10.83 15.86 -2.92
N PHE A 68 11.45 14.85 -3.54
CA PHE A 68 10.87 13.51 -3.71
C PHE A 68 11.16 12.58 -2.52
N ASN A 69 10.41 11.48 -2.44
CA ASN A 69 10.76 10.29 -1.65
C ASN A 69 10.83 10.47 -0.12
N ARG A 70 10.29 11.57 0.40
CA ARG A 70 10.18 11.79 1.83
C ARG A 70 9.17 10.85 2.47
N THR A 71 9.58 10.28 3.59
CA THR A 71 8.75 9.44 4.47
C THR A 71 8.00 10.32 5.47
N ALA A 72 7.10 11.14 4.93
CA ALA A 72 6.25 12.09 5.64
C ALA A 72 4.80 11.99 5.17
N ARG A 73 3.86 12.57 5.93
CA ARG A 73 2.48 12.76 5.47
C ARG A 73 2.46 13.52 4.14
N PRO A 74 1.45 13.33 3.29
CA PRO A 74 1.30 14.09 2.04
C PRO A 74 1.56 15.60 2.21
N TYR A 75 2.40 16.17 1.34
CA TYR A 75 2.95 17.53 1.53
C TYR A 75 3.10 18.37 0.27
N ALA A 76 3.03 17.78 -0.92
CA ALA A 76 3.06 18.51 -2.18
C ALA A 76 1.67 18.47 -2.82
N SER A 77 1.19 19.61 -3.31
CA SER A 77 -0.07 19.64 -4.06
C SER A 77 0.11 19.11 -5.48
N VAL A 78 -0.96 18.57 -6.06
CA VAL A 78 -0.96 18.13 -7.46
C VAL A 78 -0.64 19.29 -8.41
N ALA A 79 -1.11 20.50 -8.12
CA ALA A 79 -0.81 21.71 -8.89
C ALA A 79 0.70 22.03 -8.91
N GLU A 80 1.36 22.05 -7.75
CA GLU A 80 2.82 22.30 -7.65
C GLU A 80 3.62 21.26 -8.44
N LEU A 81 3.19 19.99 -8.38
CA LEU A 81 3.82 18.91 -9.16
C LEU A 81 3.64 19.11 -10.67
N ALA A 82 2.46 19.56 -11.10
CA ALA A 82 2.18 19.86 -12.50
C ALA A 82 3.04 21.02 -13.04
N GLU A 83 3.28 22.05 -12.24
CA GLU A 83 4.21 23.15 -12.58
C GLU A 83 5.65 22.65 -12.77
N ALA A 84 6.06 21.64 -12.00
CA ALA A 84 7.34 20.96 -12.15
C ALA A 84 7.37 19.91 -13.27
N GLY A 85 6.28 19.75 -14.03
CA GLY A 85 6.18 18.81 -15.15
C GLY A 85 5.82 17.38 -14.76
N ILE A 86 5.46 17.13 -13.50
CA ILE A 86 4.96 15.83 -13.03
C ILE A 86 3.44 15.81 -13.19
N ARG A 87 2.93 14.85 -13.96
CA ARG A 87 1.49 14.68 -14.21
C ARG A 87 1.00 13.35 -13.66
N VAL A 88 0.08 13.42 -12.72
CA VAL A 88 -0.56 12.24 -12.13
C VAL A 88 -1.50 11.60 -13.14
N GLU A 89 -1.53 10.27 -13.17
CA GLU A 89 -2.50 9.50 -13.95
C GLU A 89 -3.83 9.35 -13.18
N GLY A 90 -4.92 9.74 -13.81
CA GLY A 90 -6.25 9.79 -13.20
C GLY A 90 -6.71 11.22 -12.93
N SER A 91 -7.78 11.36 -12.14
CA SER A 91 -8.33 12.64 -11.72
C SER A 91 -8.09 12.81 -10.23
N LEU A 92 -7.20 13.72 -9.85
CA LEU A 92 -7.06 14.23 -8.50
C LEU A 92 -7.31 15.74 -8.53
N ASP A 93 -7.86 16.27 -7.45
CA ASP A 93 -8.02 17.71 -7.30
C ASP A 93 -6.65 18.40 -7.23
N ASP A 94 -6.55 19.60 -7.79
CA ASP A 94 -5.31 20.37 -7.89
C ASP A 94 -4.69 20.67 -6.51
N ASP A 95 -5.52 20.85 -5.49
CA ASP A 95 -5.14 21.12 -4.11
C ASP A 95 -4.90 19.85 -3.27
N ALA A 96 -5.15 18.66 -3.84
CA ALA A 96 -4.91 17.40 -3.15
C ALA A 96 -3.42 17.26 -2.82
N LEU A 97 -3.12 17.00 -1.54
CA LEU A 97 -1.76 16.75 -1.09
C LEU A 97 -1.37 15.30 -1.31
N VAL A 98 -0.15 15.10 -1.82
CA VAL A 98 0.45 13.79 -2.08
C VAL A 98 1.91 13.75 -1.62
N VAL A 99 2.48 12.54 -1.59
CA VAL A 99 3.91 12.29 -1.44
C VAL A 99 4.48 12.02 -2.84
N PRO A 100 5.23 12.95 -3.46
CA PRO A 100 5.87 12.70 -4.74
C PRO A 100 6.98 11.64 -4.59
N LEU A 101 7.00 10.66 -5.49
CA LEU A 101 7.98 9.59 -5.53
C LEU A 101 8.69 9.56 -6.89
N SER A 102 10.01 9.37 -6.85
CA SER A 102 10.84 9.15 -8.03
C SER A 102 11.70 7.90 -7.80
N LEU A 103 11.49 6.87 -8.60
CA LEU A 103 12.15 5.58 -8.47
C LEU A 103 13.07 5.37 -9.65
N GLU A 104 14.36 5.23 -9.38
CA GLU A 104 15.37 4.92 -10.39
C GLU A 104 15.17 3.49 -10.90
N VAL A 105 15.02 3.33 -12.22
CA VAL A 105 14.93 2.02 -12.88
C VAL A 105 16.25 1.66 -13.57
N SER A 106 16.89 2.68 -14.16
CA SER A 106 18.26 2.64 -14.69
C SER A 106 18.86 4.04 -14.61
N GLU A 107 20.12 4.20 -15.00
CA GLU A 107 20.81 5.50 -15.03
C GLU A 107 20.07 6.58 -15.86
N GLU A 108 19.21 6.14 -16.79
CA GLU A 108 18.53 7.00 -17.76
C GLU A 108 17.00 6.92 -17.66
N ALA A 109 16.46 6.12 -16.73
CA ALA A 109 15.02 5.85 -16.64
C ALA A 109 14.49 5.97 -15.22
N TRP A 110 13.44 6.77 -15.07
CA TRP A 110 12.77 7.03 -13.80
C TRP A 110 11.28 6.69 -13.89
N ARG A 111 10.75 6.10 -12.81
CA ARG A 111 9.31 5.94 -12.59
C ARG A 111 8.84 6.98 -11.58
N TYR A 112 7.74 7.66 -11.88
CA TYR A 112 7.13 8.62 -10.97
C TYR A 112 5.82 8.07 -10.44
N ARG A 113 5.59 8.28 -9.15
CA ARG A 113 4.33 7.93 -8.47
C ARG A 113 3.98 9.04 -7.49
N VAL A 114 2.71 9.09 -7.10
CA VAL A 114 2.25 9.95 -6.00
C VAL A 114 1.60 9.10 -4.93
N GLY A 115 2.21 9.06 -3.75
CA GLY A 115 1.71 8.32 -2.60
C GLY A 115 0.67 9.12 -1.82
N HIS A 116 -0.34 8.41 -1.30
CA HIS A 116 -1.38 8.96 -0.44
C HIS A 116 -1.07 8.75 1.05
N GLU A 117 -2.01 9.11 1.92
CA GLU A 117 -1.90 8.85 3.37
C GLU A 117 -1.59 7.36 3.65
N ASN A 118 -2.23 6.43 2.95
CA ASN A 118 -1.96 4.99 3.12
C ASN A 118 -0.52 4.60 2.75
N PHE A 119 0.10 5.26 1.76
CA PHE A 119 1.53 5.06 1.49
C PHE A 119 2.38 5.51 2.67
N TYR A 120 2.09 6.69 3.22
CA TYR A 120 2.75 7.16 4.44
C TYR A 120 2.56 6.20 5.62
N VAL A 121 1.37 5.63 5.82
CA VAL A 121 1.11 4.65 6.88
C VAL A 121 2.02 3.43 6.74
N ILE A 122 2.27 2.92 5.53
CA ILE A 122 3.22 1.81 5.31
C ILE A 122 4.63 2.21 5.76
N THR A 123 5.06 3.45 5.49
CA THR A 123 6.37 3.94 5.96
C THR A 123 6.49 4.06 7.48
N ARG A 124 5.39 3.99 8.24
CA ARG A 124 5.43 3.93 9.70
C ARG A 124 6.01 2.61 10.20
N TYR A 125 5.77 1.54 9.45
CA TYR A 125 6.28 0.21 9.76
C TYR A 125 7.81 0.16 9.60
N ASN A 126 8.31 0.77 8.53
CA ASN A 126 9.74 0.99 8.28
C ASN A 126 9.90 2.29 7.49
N HIS A 127 10.74 3.21 8.00
CA HIS A 127 10.88 4.58 7.52
C HIS A 127 11.67 4.68 6.21
N SER A 128 11.19 4.00 5.17
CA SER A 128 11.80 3.93 3.84
C SER A 128 10.72 3.91 2.75
N HIS A 129 10.83 4.80 1.76
CA HIS A 129 9.94 4.83 0.60
C HIS A 129 10.12 3.58 -0.28
N LEU A 130 11.36 3.08 -0.45
CA LEU A 130 11.62 1.85 -1.18
C LEU A 130 10.98 0.64 -0.51
N TYR A 131 11.01 0.58 0.83
CA TYR A 131 10.31 -0.45 1.57
C TYR A 131 8.80 -0.37 1.34
N ALA A 132 8.21 0.82 1.45
CA ALA A 132 6.77 0.99 1.26
C ALA A 132 6.34 0.64 -0.17
N MET A 133 7.13 1.00 -1.18
CA MET A 133 6.89 0.60 -2.56
C MET A 133 6.98 -0.91 -2.75
N ALA A 134 8.03 -1.55 -2.22
CA ALA A 134 8.20 -2.99 -2.33
C ALA A 134 7.06 -3.78 -1.66
N VAL A 135 6.61 -3.34 -0.48
CA VAL A 135 5.44 -3.93 0.21
C VAL A 135 4.18 -3.78 -0.64
N THR A 136 3.99 -2.61 -1.24
CA THR A 136 2.80 -2.32 -2.05
C THR A 136 2.79 -3.17 -3.33
N GLU A 137 3.88 -3.15 -4.11
CA GLU A 137 3.99 -3.92 -5.36
C GLU A 137 3.90 -5.43 -5.09
N LEU A 138 4.45 -5.92 -3.97
CA LEU A 138 4.30 -7.32 -3.57
C LEU A 138 2.85 -7.68 -3.23
N ALA A 139 2.12 -6.81 -2.52
CA ALA A 139 0.71 -7.03 -2.20
C ALA A 139 -0.15 -7.10 -3.49
N GLU A 140 0.07 -6.18 -4.43
CA GLU A 140 -0.58 -6.16 -5.74
C GLU A 140 -0.27 -7.44 -6.54
N ALA A 141 0.98 -7.90 -6.55
CA ALA A 141 1.37 -9.14 -7.22
C ALA A 141 0.71 -10.38 -6.61
N ILE A 142 0.59 -10.43 -5.27
CA ILE A 142 -0.12 -11.52 -4.58
C ILE A 142 -1.62 -11.50 -4.94
N GLU A 143 -2.26 -10.33 -4.96
CA GLU A 143 -3.67 -10.18 -5.34
C GLU A 143 -3.90 -10.64 -6.78
N ALA A 144 -3.08 -10.17 -7.72
CA ALA A 144 -3.15 -10.57 -9.12
C ALA A 144 -3.02 -12.10 -9.28
N GLN A 145 -2.08 -12.72 -8.57
CA GLN A 145 -1.91 -14.17 -8.60
C GLN A 145 -3.11 -14.92 -8.00
N ARG A 146 -3.72 -14.41 -6.93
CA ARG A 146 -4.92 -15.02 -6.33
C ARG A 146 -6.14 -14.93 -7.24
N ALA A 147 -6.29 -13.83 -7.96
CA ALA A 147 -7.35 -13.64 -8.95
C ALA A 147 -7.23 -14.64 -10.10
N LEU A 148 -6.00 -14.90 -10.58
CA LEU A 148 -5.75 -15.91 -11.62
C LEU A 148 -5.98 -17.35 -11.14
N ALA A 149 -5.68 -17.65 -9.88
CA ALA A 149 -5.86 -18.98 -9.29
C ALA A 149 -7.32 -19.32 -8.94
N SER A 150 -8.21 -18.32 -8.95
CA SER A 150 -9.64 -18.47 -8.65
C SER A 150 -10.45 -18.14 -9.92
N PRO A 151 -10.66 -19.09 -10.86
CA PRO A 151 -11.50 -18.79 -12.02
C PRO A 151 -12.90 -18.37 -11.53
N PRO A 152 -13.60 -17.46 -12.24
CA PRO A 152 -14.98 -17.15 -11.94
C PRO A 152 -15.76 -18.45 -11.91
N LEU A 153 -16.47 -18.71 -10.81
CA LEU A 153 -17.42 -19.81 -10.78
C LEU A 153 -18.49 -19.50 -11.82
N GLU A 154 -18.40 -20.14 -13.00
CA GLU A 154 -19.50 -20.08 -13.94
C GLU A 154 -20.73 -20.65 -13.23
N PRO A 155 -21.85 -19.93 -13.19
CA PRO A 155 -23.08 -20.49 -12.68
C PRO A 155 -23.40 -21.70 -13.56
N THR A 156 -23.35 -22.90 -12.99
CA THR A 156 -23.88 -24.08 -13.67
C THR A 156 -25.35 -23.80 -13.93
N SER A 157 -25.70 -23.57 -15.20
CA SER A 157 -27.09 -23.56 -15.63
C SER A 157 -27.64 -24.94 -15.35
N ASN A 158 -28.31 -25.09 -14.21
CA ASN A 158 -29.09 -26.28 -13.92
C ASN A 158 -30.25 -26.26 -14.91
N GLY A 159 -30.08 -26.95 -16.03
CA GLY A 159 -31.14 -27.20 -17.00
C GLY A 159 -32.20 -28.06 -16.33
N ALA A 160 -33.14 -27.39 -15.66
CA ALA A 160 -34.44 -27.94 -15.37
C ALA A 160 -35.18 -28.10 -16.71
N GLY A 161 -35.22 -29.34 -17.19
CA GLY A 161 -36.06 -29.79 -18.29
C GLY A 161 -36.69 -31.11 -17.90
N GLU A 162 -37.62 -31.07 -16.94
CA GLU A 162 -38.57 -32.14 -16.69
C GLU A 162 -39.42 -32.40 -17.95
N GLY A 163 -39.79 -33.67 -18.14
CA GLY A 163 -40.56 -34.11 -19.30
C GLY A 163 -42.03 -33.69 -19.27
N THR A 164 -42.60 -33.65 -20.47
CA THR A 164 -43.77 -34.44 -20.92
C THR A 164 -43.80 -34.41 -22.44
#